data_AF-A0A183N9G6-F1
#
_entry.id   AF-A0A183N9G6-F1
#
_cell.length_a   1.000
_cell.length_b   1.000
_cell.length_c   1.000
_cell.angle_alpha   90.00
_cell.angle_beta   90.00
_cell.angle_gamma   90.00
#
_symmetry.space_group_name_H-M   'P 1'
#
loop_
_entity.id
_entity.type
_entity.pdbx_description
1 polymer ?
#
loop_
_entity_poly.entity_id
_entity_poly.type
_entity_poly.pdbx_seq_one_letter_code
_entity_poly.pdbx_strand_id
1 'polypeptide(L)'
;MMKYDDEEFLKGSFHLLFQNYLKTNEEEKHKMFHLFRQTPIDVLSMEWLISEPCTIEARAYLIDNILPQVVLGLEFILKEATRRNLITRDLLDETNYRAGLDRNFNPVNRLAEYLMRNNHKHNHFSESSPYVRGLRYTLTKLQQETFIQSGNQLAKVKLSADVRRTEEKQKELKTKKEYDGQIAIISSICDSLISPKKNSTSANMIEDVVLTFMELTSILPEEMKQCLVQTFKTQINKDYQTFYDKKQFVKVSEFGNSTL
;
A
#
# COMPACT_ATOMS: atom_id res chain seq x y z
N MET A 1 -26.28 14.66 35.26
CA MET A 1 -26.89 15.03 33.97
C MET A 1 -26.06 16.18 33.42
N MET A 2 -25.01 15.87 32.64
CA MET A 2 -24.09 16.89 32.11
C MET A 2 -24.80 17.63 30.97
N LYS A 3 -25.09 18.92 31.16
CA LYS A 3 -25.46 19.81 30.06
C LYS A 3 -24.19 20.03 29.25
N TYR A 4 -24.11 19.41 28.08
CA TYR A 4 -23.06 19.76 27.11
C TYR A 4 -23.31 21.17 26.58
N ASP A 5 -22.24 21.91 26.40
CA ASP A 5 -22.16 23.29 25.90
C ASP A 5 -22.58 23.35 24.42
N ASP A 6 -23.89 23.27 24.16
CA ASP A 6 -24.45 23.37 22.81
C ASP A 6 -24.12 24.72 22.15
N GLU A 7 -23.96 25.79 22.94
CA GLU A 7 -23.58 27.12 22.44
C GLU A 7 -22.13 27.17 21.96
N GLU A 8 -21.21 26.48 22.64
CA GLU A 8 -19.79 26.46 22.27
C GLU A 8 -19.57 25.63 20.99
N PHE A 9 -20.32 24.54 20.83
CA PHE A 9 -20.36 23.75 19.60
C PHE A 9 -20.92 24.52 18.41
N LEU A 10 -22.03 25.26 18.60
CA LEU A 10 -22.62 26.11 17.56
C LEU A 10 -21.65 27.22 17.16
N LYS A 11 -21.03 27.91 18.13
CA LYS A 11 -20.06 28.97 17.87
C LYS A 11 -18.83 28.46 17.10
N GLY A 12 -18.32 27.28 17.45
CA GLY A 12 -17.25 26.62 16.71
C GLY A 12 -17.65 26.24 15.28
N SER A 13 -18.85 25.68 15.10
CA SER A 13 -19.38 25.31 13.78
C SER A 13 -19.60 26.52 12.87
N PHE A 14 -20.18 27.61 13.39
CA PHE A 14 -20.33 28.86 12.65
C PHE A 14 -18.98 29.48 12.32
N HIS A 15 -18.04 29.50 13.26
CA HIS A 15 -16.68 30.00 12.99
C HIS A 15 -16.01 29.24 11.84
N LEU A 16 -16.14 27.91 11.84
CA LEU A 16 -15.58 27.05 10.80
C LEU A 16 -16.27 27.23 9.45
N LEU A 17 -17.60 27.42 9.43
CA LEU A 17 -18.36 27.79 8.22
C LEU A 17 -17.95 29.15 7.67
N PHE A 18 -17.78 30.16 8.52
CA PHE A 18 -17.33 31.50 8.10
C PHE A 18 -15.88 31.47 7.60
N GLN A 19 -14.99 30.76 8.28
CA GLN A 19 -13.62 30.57 7.80
C GLN A 19 -13.58 29.86 6.45
N ASN A 20 -14.37 28.79 6.28
CA ASN A 20 -14.47 28.09 5.00
C ASN A 20 -15.04 28.98 3.91
N TYR A 21 -16.10 29.76 4.20
CA TYR A 21 -16.70 30.69 3.25
C TYR A 21 -15.72 31.78 2.79
N LEU A 22 -14.97 32.37 3.72
CA LEU A 22 -13.93 33.35 3.39
C LEU A 22 -12.83 32.73 2.53
N LYS A 23 -12.39 31.53 2.90
CA LYS A 23 -11.37 30.78 2.15
C LYS A 23 -11.85 30.44 0.73
N THR A 24 -13.09 29.98 0.56
CA THR A 24 -13.66 29.70 -0.77
C THR A 24 -13.78 30.96 -1.61
N ASN A 25 -14.16 32.08 -1.01
CA ASN A 25 -14.30 33.37 -1.72
C ASN A 25 -12.92 33.93 -2.14
N GLU A 26 -11.91 33.77 -1.28
CA GLU A 26 -10.53 34.10 -1.65
C GLU A 26 -10.01 33.20 -2.77
N GLU A 27 -10.26 31.89 -2.71
CA GLU A 27 -9.92 30.94 -3.77
C GLU A 27 -10.63 31.28 -5.09
N GLU A 28 -11.89 31.66 -5.05
CA GLU A 28 -12.66 32.12 -6.22
C GLU A 28 -12.11 33.41 -6.81
N LYS A 29 -11.78 34.40 -5.98
CA LYS A 29 -11.11 35.63 -6.43
C LYS A 29 -9.77 35.35 -7.08
N HIS A 30 -8.97 34.46 -6.51
CA HIS A 30 -7.69 34.05 -7.11
C HIS A 30 -7.91 33.35 -8.45
N LYS A 31 -8.86 32.41 -8.54
CA LYS A 31 -9.23 31.76 -9.81
C LYS A 31 -9.66 32.77 -10.86
N MET A 32 -10.49 33.73 -10.49
CA MET A 32 -10.99 34.77 -11.38
C MET A 32 -9.84 35.68 -11.88
N PHE A 33 -8.96 36.12 -10.97
CA PHE A 33 -7.78 36.92 -11.32
C PHE A 33 -6.80 36.16 -12.23
N HIS A 34 -6.66 34.85 -12.02
CA HIS A 34 -5.88 33.99 -12.90
C HIS A 34 -6.50 33.87 -14.30
N LEU A 35 -7.82 33.69 -14.41
CA LEU A 35 -8.54 33.66 -15.70
C LEU A 35 -8.38 34.98 -16.47
N PHE A 36 -8.45 36.12 -15.78
CA PHE A 36 -8.22 37.44 -16.40
C PHE A 36 -6.77 37.65 -16.87
N ARG A 37 -5.81 36.93 -16.29
CA ARG A 37 -4.39 36.98 -16.68
C ARG A 37 -3.99 35.90 -17.68
N GLN A 38 -4.88 34.95 -18.00
CA GLN A 38 -4.57 33.89 -18.96
C GLN A 38 -4.39 34.49 -20.35
N THR A 39 -3.17 34.37 -20.84
CA THR A 39 -2.80 34.67 -22.22
C THR A 39 -2.99 33.38 -23.04
N PRO A 40 -3.28 33.43 -24.35
CA PRO A 40 -3.35 32.21 -25.18
C PRO A 40 -2.12 31.30 -25.08
N ILE A 41 -0.95 31.87 -24.82
CA ILE A 41 0.31 31.15 -24.54
C ILE A 41 0.22 30.25 -23.29
N ASP A 42 -0.52 30.69 -22.26
CA ASP A 42 -0.73 29.92 -21.04
C ASP A 42 -1.59 28.67 -21.33
N VAL A 43 -2.57 28.80 -22.22
CA VAL A 43 -3.44 27.69 -22.65
C VAL A 43 -2.68 26.68 -23.50
N LEU A 44 -1.82 27.16 -24.41
CA LEU A 44 -1.01 26.27 -25.25
C LEU A 44 -0.10 25.35 -24.43
N SER A 45 0.47 25.89 -23.34
CA SER A 45 1.31 25.12 -22.42
C SER A 45 0.54 23.94 -21.82
N MET A 46 -0.72 24.18 -21.43
CA MET A 46 -1.62 23.15 -20.89
C MET A 46 -1.93 22.08 -21.92
N GLU A 47 -2.39 22.47 -23.10
CA GLU A 47 -2.80 21.50 -24.13
C GLU A 47 -1.64 20.60 -24.55
N TRP A 48 -0.46 21.18 -24.73
CA TRP A 48 0.70 20.44 -25.20
C TRP A 48 1.25 19.48 -24.14
N LEU A 49 1.39 19.93 -22.89
CA LEU A 49 1.98 19.10 -21.84
C LEU A 49 0.99 18.11 -21.23
N ILE A 50 -0.31 18.41 -21.19
CA ILE A 50 -1.31 17.51 -20.62
C ILE A 50 -1.67 16.38 -21.60
N SER A 51 -1.67 16.63 -22.91
CA SER A 51 -2.02 15.63 -23.93
C SER A 51 -0.91 14.61 -24.24
N GLU A 52 0.32 14.86 -23.79
CA GLU A 52 1.47 14.00 -24.07
C GLU A 52 1.37 12.63 -23.34
N PRO A 53 1.57 11.48 -24.02
CA PRO A 53 1.46 10.13 -23.43
C PRO A 53 2.55 9.77 -22.40
N CYS A 54 3.46 10.69 -22.08
CA CYS A 54 4.50 10.48 -21.08
C CYS A 54 3.96 10.40 -19.65
N THR A 55 4.71 9.77 -18.74
CA THR A 55 4.35 9.73 -17.31
C THR A 55 4.24 11.15 -16.72
N ILE A 56 3.35 11.32 -15.74
CA ILE A 56 3.11 12.62 -15.10
C ILE A 56 4.41 13.16 -14.48
N GLU A 57 5.21 12.28 -13.89
CA GLU A 57 6.48 12.60 -13.25
C GLU A 57 7.52 13.10 -14.26
N ALA A 58 7.62 12.47 -15.43
CA ALA A 58 8.55 12.91 -16.48
C ALA A 58 8.17 14.30 -17.01
N ARG A 59 6.87 14.55 -17.20
CA ARG A 59 6.36 15.87 -17.61
C ARG A 59 6.62 16.93 -16.56
N ALA A 60 6.36 16.63 -15.29
CA ALA A 60 6.65 17.54 -14.18
C ALA A 60 8.15 17.85 -14.10
N TYR A 61 9.02 16.84 -14.25
CA TYR A 61 10.48 17.02 -14.27
C TYR A 61 10.93 17.94 -15.40
N LEU A 62 10.41 17.70 -16.61
CA LEU A 62 10.70 18.50 -17.79
C LEU A 62 10.32 19.97 -17.60
N ILE A 63 9.13 20.23 -17.09
CA ILE A 63 8.61 21.58 -16.84
C ILE A 63 9.41 22.31 -15.76
N ASP A 64 9.80 21.61 -14.70
CA ASP A 64 10.48 22.23 -13.56
C ASP A 64 11.97 22.50 -13.83
N ASN A 65 12.63 21.62 -14.59
CA ASN A 65 14.10 21.63 -14.71
C ASN A 65 14.64 22.05 -16.08
N ILE A 66 13.91 21.76 -17.19
CA ILE A 66 14.50 21.83 -18.53
C ILE A 66 13.77 22.84 -19.43
N LEU A 67 12.46 22.72 -19.57
CA LEU A 67 11.66 23.48 -20.53
C LEU A 67 11.81 25.00 -20.41
N PRO A 68 11.70 25.61 -19.21
CA PRO A 68 11.82 27.06 -19.07
C PRO A 68 13.15 27.57 -19.64
N GLN A 69 14.24 26.85 -19.40
CA GLN A 69 15.57 27.21 -19.85
C GLN A 69 15.72 27.05 -21.37
N VAL A 70 15.20 25.95 -21.92
CA VAL A 70 15.26 25.67 -23.35
C VAL A 70 14.45 26.68 -24.14
N VAL A 71 13.24 27.04 -23.69
CA VAL A 71 12.39 28.04 -24.36
C VAL A 71 13.09 29.40 -24.44
N LEU A 72 13.71 29.85 -23.34
CA LEU A 72 14.48 31.11 -23.33
C LEU A 72 15.75 31.03 -24.18
N GLY A 73 16.42 29.87 -24.20
CA GLY A 73 17.57 29.64 -25.07
C GLY A 73 17.20 29.69 -26.55
N LEU A 74 16.06 29.09 -26.92
CA LEU A 74 15.53 29.17 -28.28
C LEU A 74 15.17 30.61 -28.65
N GLU A 75 14.53 31.36 -27.76
CA GLU A 75 14.25 32.78 -27.99
C GLU A 75 15.53 33.59 -28.22
N PHE A 76 16.57 33.35 -27.44
CA PHE A 76 17.88 33.99 -27.60
C PHE A 76 18.49 33.68 -28.98
N ILE A 77 18.49 32.42 -29.40
CA ILE A 77 19.04 31.99 -30.68
C ILE A 77 18.23 32.57 -31.84
N LEU A 78 16.91 32.60 -31.74
CA LEU A 78 16.03 33.18 -32.77
C LEU A 78 16.28 34.68 -32.91
N LYS A 79 16.44 35.41 -31.80
CA LYS A 79 16.83 36.83 -31.82
C LYS A 79 18.20 37.03 -32.45
N GLU A 80 19.17 36.18 -32.14
CA GLU A 80 20.49 36.24 -32.75
C GLU A 80 20.46 35.96 -34.26
N ALA A 81 19.73 34.93 -34.68
CA ALA A 81 19.55 34.58 -36.08
C ALA A 81 18.83 35.69 -36.86
N THR A 82 17.83 36.32 -36.25
CA THR A 82 17.12 37.47 -36.81
C THR A 82 18.06 38.66 -36.98
N ARG A 83 18.86 39.00 -35.95
CA ARG A 83 19.85 40.08 -36.00
C ARG A 83 20.91 39.86 -37.09
N ARG A 84 21.25 38.60 -37.37
CA ARG A 84 22.19 38.19 -38.41
C ARG A 84 21.54 38.03 -39.80
N ASN A 85 20.23 38.30 -39.93
CA ASN A 85 19.43 38.11 -41.15
C ASN A 85 19.47 36.68 -41.72
N LEU A 86 19.62 35.68 -40.85
CA LEU A 86 19.69 34.26 -41.23
C LEU A 86 18.29 33.65 -41.47
N ILE A 87 17.22 34.38 -41.10
CA ILE A 87 15.81 33.95 -41.23
C ILE A 87 15.13 34.82 -42.30
N THR A 88 15.62 34.75 -43.54
CA THR A 88 15.03 35.47 -44.68
C THR A 88 14.35 34.47 -45.61
N ARG A 89 13.21 34.84 -46.21
CA ARG A 89 12.37 33.95 -47.05
C ARG A 89 13.16 33.30 -48.21
N ASP A 90 14.16 34.00 -48.74
CA ASP A 90 15.01 33.57 -49.84
C ASP A 90 16.08 32.51 -49.42
N LEU A 91 16.37 32.43 -48.11
CA LEU A 91 17.35 31.51 -47.49
C LEU A 91 16.70 30.22 -46.96
N LEU A 92 15.36 30.17 -46.90
CA LEU A 92 14.59 29.02 -46.43
C LEU A 92 14.30 27.99 -47.54
N ASP A 93 14.75 28.25 -48.77
CA ASP A 93 14.71 27.28 -49.85
C ASP A 93 15.70 26.14 -49.53
N GLU A 94 15.25 24.87 -49.61
CA GLU A 94 16.01 23.66 -49.25
C GLU A 94 17.41 23.60 -49.91
N THR A 95 17.55 24.21 -51.08
CA THR A 95 18.80 24.34 -51.84
C THR A 95 19.79 25.34 -51.23
N ASN A 96 19.29 26.43 -50.63
CA ASN A 96 20.08 27.48 -49.98
C ASN A 96 20.36 27.20 -48.51
N TYR A 97 19.55 26.35 -47.85
CA TYR A 97 19.79 25.93 -46.46
C TYR A 97 21.18 25.31 -46.28
N ARG A 98 21.67 24.56 -47.29
CA ARG A 98 23.02 23.99 -47.30
C ARG A 98 24.10 24.96 -47.80
N ALA A 99 23.72 26.00 -48.55
CA ALA A 99 24.65 26.92 -49.22
C ALA A 99 24.91 28.23 -48.44
N GLY A 100 24.09 28.56 -47.43
CA GLY A 100 24.09 29.90 -46.83
C GLY A 100 23.97 29.99 -45.30
N LEU A 101 24.17 28.91 -44.55
CA LEU A 101 24.36 29.04 -43.09
C LEU A 101 25.76 29.61 -42.84
N ASP A 102 25.83 30.81 -42.27
CA ASP A 102 27.06 31.38 -41.70
C ASP A 102 27.81 30.25 -40.97
N ARG A 103 29.02 29.90 -41.42
CA ARG A 103 29.82 28.81 -40.84
C ARG A 103 30.03 29.00 -39.33
N ASN A 104 29.85 30.23 -38.83
CA ASN A 104 29.99 30.61 -37.42
C ASN A 104 28.66 30.59 -36.62
N PHE A 105 27.54 30.21 -37.26
CA PHE A 105 26.24 30.11 -36.62
C PHE A 105 25.67 28.69 -36.74
N ASN A 106 25.93 27.89 -35.71
CA ASN A 106 25.26 26.60 -35.52
C ASN A 106 24.24 26.73 -34.38
N PRO A 107 22.93 26.63 -34.64
CA PRO A 107 21.90 26.85 -33.62
C PRO A 107 21.96 25.84 -32.48
N VAL A 108 22.37 24.59 -32.75
CA VAL A 108 22.53 23.56 -31.72
C VAL A 108 23.69 23.90 -30.79
N ASN A 109 24.82 24.33 -31.34
CA ASN A 109 25.97 24.75 -30.53
C ASN A 109 25.65 26.01 -29.71
N ARG A 110 24.92 26.98 -30.29
CA ARG A 110 24.49 28.19 -29.58
C ARG A 110 23.53 27.86 -28.44
N LEU A 111 22.63 26.89 -28.64
CA LEU A 111 21.76 26.41 -27.56
C LEU A 111 22.58 25.75 -26.45
N ALA A 112 23.51 24.86 -26.80
CA ALA A 112 24.38 24.24 -25.81
C ALA A 112 25.18 25.27 -25.01
N GLU A 113 25.81 26.25 -25.68
CA GLU A 113 26.51 27.36 -25.05
C GLU A 113 25.60 28.16 -24.10
N TYR A 114 24.38 28.48 -24.54
CA TYR A 114 23.40 29.19 -23.72
C TYR A 114 23.02 28.38 -22.48
N LEU A 115 22.75 27.08 -22.65
CA LEU A 115 22.35 26.20 -21.56
C LEU A 115 23.46 26.00 -20.54
N MET A 116 24.71 25.85 -20.99
CA MET A 116 25.89 25.73 -20.13
C MET A 116 26.14 27.00 -19.31
N ARG A 117 25.88 28.18 -19.88
CA ARG A 117 26.05 29.47 -19.20
C ARG A 117 24.94 29.79 -18.21
N ASN A 118 23.73 29.25 -18.41
CA ASN A 118 22.53 29.61 -17.67
C ASN A 118 21.98 28.44 -16.83
N ASN A 119 22.74 27.87 -15.91
CA ASN A 119 22.34 26.68 -15.13
C ASN A 119 20.95 26.83 -14.46
N HIS A 120 20.02 25.89 -14.74
CA HIS A 120 18.67 25.83 -14.15
C HIS A 120 18.65 25.91 -12.62
N LYS A 121 19.67 25.37 -11.92
CA LYS A 121 19.73 25.38 -10.45
C LYS A 121 19.89 26.78 -9.86
N HIS A 122 20.35 27.75 -10.65
CA HIS A 122 20.70 29.10 -10.17
C HIS A 122 19.99 30.21 -10.96
N ASN A 123 19.27 29.85 -12.02
CA ASN A 123 18.56 30.79 -12.84
C ASN A 123 17.14 31.00 -12.27
N HIS A 124 16.96 32.11 -11.56
CA HIS A 124 15.64 32.56 -11.15
C HIS A 124 14.94 33.13 -12.38
N PHE A 125 14.23 32.28 -13.12
CA PHE A 125 13.41 32.72 -14.23
C PHE A 125 12.47 33.83 -13.74
N SER A 126 12.46 34.97 -14.43
CA SER A 126 11.56 36.04 -14.07
C SER A 126 10.12 35.54 -14.23
N GLU A 127 9.36 35.50 -13.13
CA GLU A 127 7.94 35.10 -13.11
C GLU A 127 7.06 35.95 -14.04
N SER A 128 7.62 37.05 -14.57
CA SER A 128 7.00 37.93 -15.56
C SER A 128 6.89 37.33 -16.96
N SER A 129 7.68 36.30 -17.32
CA SER A 129 7.59 35.71 -18.65
C SER A 129 6.30 34.89 -18.81
N PRO A 130 5.48 35.15 -19.84
CA PRO A 130 4.24 34.41 -20.07
C PRO A 130 4.48 32.90 -20.26
N TYR A 131 5.60 32.51 -20.89
CA TYR A 131 5.93 31.11 -21.07
C TYR A 131 6.19 30.39 -19.74
N VAL A 132 6.95 31.02 -18.85
CA VAL A 132 7.28 30.44 -17.54
C VAL A 132 6.02 30.35 -16.68
N ARG A 133 5.14 31.35 -16.77
CA ARG A 133 3.85 31.35 -16.06
C ARG A 133 2.94 30.20 -16.51
N GLY A 134 2.74 30.01 -17.81
CA GLY A 134 1.96 28.89 -18.34
C GLY A 134 2.52 27.53 -17.90
N LEU A 135 3.84 27.36 -17.99
CA LEU A 135 4.55 26.16 -17.54
C LEU A 135 4.35 25.89 -16.04
N ARG A 136 4.48 26.91 -15.17
CA ARG A 136 4.26 26.75 -13.72
C ARG A 136 2.82 26.35 -13.40
N TYR A 137 1.85 26.91 -14.12
CA TYR A 137 0.45 26.52 -13.97
C TYR A 137 0.26 25.04 -14.32
N THR A 138 0.80 24.58 -15.46
CA THR A 138 0.74 23.16 -15.83
C THR A 138 1.41 22.25 -14.81
N LEU A 139 2.53 22.66 -14.22
CA LEU A 139 3.21 21.90 -13.17
C LEU A 139 2.32 21.71 -11.94
N THR A 140 1.67 22.77 -11.46
CA THR A 140 0.76 22.68 -10.32
C THR A 140 -0.44 21.77 -10.61
N LYS A 141 -0.96 21.78 -11.83
CA LYS A 141 -2.01 20.85 -12.27
C LYS A 141 -1.54 19.39 -12.27
N LEU A 142 -0.36 19.11 -12.83
CA LEU A 142 0.22 17.76 -12.84
C LEU A 142 0.46 17.26 -11.41
N GLN A 143 0.97 18.10 -10.51
CA GLN A 143 1.16 17.76 -9.10
C GLN A 143 -0.16 17.42 -8.38
N GLN A 144 -1.24 18.16 -8.68
CA GLN A 144 -2.59 17.85 -8.17
C GLN A 144 -3.07 16.49 -8.67
N GLU A 145 -2.85 16.17 -9.95
CA GLU A 145 -3.20 14.86 -10.51
C GLU A 145 -2.42 13.72 -9.86
N THR A 146 -1.10 13.88 -9.66
CA THR A 146 -0.27 12.90 -8.94
C THR A 146 -0.77 12.68 -7.51
N PHE A 147 -1.13 13.75 -6.80
CA PHE A 147 -1.68 13.66 -5.45
C PHE A 147 -2.99 12.84 -5.43
N ILE A 148 -3.90 13.11 -6.36
CA ILE A 148 -5.16 12.37 -6.48
C ILE A 148 -4.89 10.89 -6.81
N GLN A 149 -3.96 10.61 -7.73
CA GLN A 149 -3.61 9.24 -8.12
C GLN A 149 -3.00 8.45 -6.96
N SER A 150 -2.12 9.07 -6.16
CA SER A 150 -1.51 8.44 -4.98
C SER A 150 -2.54 8.12 -3.89
N GLY A 151 -3.50 9.02 -3.64
CA GLY A 151 -4.62 8.76 -2.72
C GLY A 151 -5.47 7.57 -3.14
N ASN A 152 -5.74 7.45 -4.45
CA ASN A 152 -6.47 6.33 -5.02
C ASN A 152 -5.69 5.00 -4.93
N GLN A 153 -4.37 5.02 -5.10
CA GLN A 153 -3.54 3.82 -4.90
C GLN A 153 -3.54 3.37 -3.44
N LEU A 154 -3.41 4.29 -2.48
CA LEU A 154 -3.48 3.97 -1.06
C LEU A 154 -4.83 3.37 -0.67
N ALA A 155 -5.93 3.93 -1.20
CA ALA A 155 -7.27 3.38 -0.99
C ALA A 155 -7.39 1.95 -1.52
N LYS A 156 -6.83 1.65 -2.71
CA LYS A 156 -6.79 0.29 -3.26
C LYS A 156 -5.98 -0.67 -2.39
N VAL A 157 -4.81 -0.24 -1.89
CA VAL A 157 -3.98 -1.06 -0.99
C VAL A 157 -4.73 -1.35 0.30
N LYS A 158 -5.38 -0.34 0.91
CA LYS A 158 -6.17 -0.52 2.13
C LYS A 158 -7.32 -1.50 1.93
N LEU A 159 -8.07 -1.38 0.83
CA LEU A 159 -9.13 -2.31 0.48
C LEU A 159 -8.60 -3.74 0.30
N SER A 160 -7.47 -3.93 -0.39
CA SER A 160 -6.87 -5.26 -0.56
C SER A 160 -6.39 -5.87 0.76
N ALA A 161 -5.87 -5.06 1.68
CA ALA A 161 -5.44 -5.50 3.00
C ALA A 161 -6.63 -5.91 3.87
N ASP A 162 -7.73 -5.16 3.81
CA ASP A 162 -8.95 -5.49 4.56
C ASP A 162 -9.63 -6.74 4.02
N VAL A 163 -9.63 -6.96 2.69
CA VAL A 163 -10.09 -8.22 2.08
C VAL A 163 -9.23 -9.40 2.56
N ARG A 164 -7.90 -9.25 2.59
CA ARG A 164 -7.02 -10.34 3.06
C ARG A 164 -7.29 -10.71 4.51
N ARG A 165 -7.52 -9.71 5.38
CA ARG A 165 -7.86 -9.93 6.80
C ARG A 165 -9.20 -10.64 6.97
N THR A 166 -10.20 -10.36 6.15
CA THR A 166 -11.50 -11.04 6.25
C THR A 166 -11.40 -12.48 5.76
N GLU A 167 -10.63 -12.75 4.71
CA GLU A 167 -10.35 -14.11 4.24
C GLU A 167 -9.60 -14.95 5.29
N GLU A 168 -8.58 -14.38 5.93
CA GLU A 168 -7.83 -15.02 7.02
C GLU A 168 -8.76 -15.39 8.19
N LYS A 169 -9.62 -14.46 8.63
CA LYS A 169 -10.62 -14.73 9.67
C LYS A 169 -11.63 -15.82 9.26
N GLN A 170 -12.06 -15.84 8.00
CA GLN A 170 -12.96 -16.89 7.52
C GLN A 170 -12.29 -18.26 7.51
N LYS A 171 -11.01 -18.34 7.17
CA LYS A 171 -10.24 -19.59 7.24
C LYS A 171 -10.11 -20.07 8.68
N GLU A 172 -9.77 -19.19 9.62
CA GLU A 172 -9.68 -19.53 11.06
C GLU A 172 -11.03 -20.00 11.62
N LEU A 173 -12.14 -19.39 11.21
CA LEU A 173 -13.48 -19.84 11.60
C LEU A 173 -13.81 -21.23 11.05
N LYS A 174 -13.38 -21.56 9.82
CA LYS A 174 -13.59 -22.89 9.23
C LYS A 174 -12.77 -23.94 9.97
N THR A 175 -11.48 -23.70 10.18
CA THR A 175 -10.62 -24.64 10.90
C THR A 175 -11.12 -24.86 12.33
N LYS A 176 -11.54 -23.80 13.03
CA LYS A 176 -12.12 -23.93 14.37
C LYS A 176 -13.39 -24.80 14.37
N LYS A 177 -14.29 -24.62 13.41
CA LYS A 177 -15.49 -25.47 13.28
C LYS A 177 -15.14 -26.93 13.00
N GLU A 178 -14.11 -27.18 12.17
CA GLU A 178 -13.62 -28.53 11.91
C GLU A 178 -13.05 -29.17 13.17
N TYR A 179 -12.23 -28.44 13.94
CA TYR A 179 -11.69 -28.90 15.22
C TYR A 179 -12.81 -29.17 16.24
N ASP A 180 -13.76 -28.25 16.40
CA ASP A 180 -14.90 -28.42 17.31
C ASP A 180 -15.74 -29.65 16.92
N GLY A 181 -15.92 -29.90 15.61
CA GLY A 181 -16.60 -31.09 15.09
C GLY A 181 -15.84 -32.39 15.40
N GLN A 182 -14.52 -32.41 15.25
CA GLN A 182 -13.69 -33.56 15.62
C GLN A 182 -13.77 -33.86 17.13
N ILE A 183 -13.70 -32.83 17.97
CA ILE A 183 -13.82 -32.96 19.42
C ILE A 183 -15.19 -33.53 19.80
N ALA A 184 -16.27 -33.07 19.15
CA ALA A 184 -17.63 -33.58 19.40
C ALA A 184 -17.77 -35.07 19.04
N ILE A 185 -17.17 -35.53 17.94
CA ILE A 185 -17.16 -36.94 17.54
C ILE A 185 -16.40 -37.77 18.59
N ILE A 186 -15.21 -37.32 19.00
CA ILE A 186 -14.42 -38.02 20.02
C ILE A 186 -15.17 -38.09 21.35
N SER A 187 -15.80 -36.98 21.78
CA SER A 187 -16.61 -36.95 23.00
C SER A 187 -17.76 -37.95 22.92
N SER A 188 -18.49 -38.01 21.80
CA SER A 188 -19.58 -38.97 21.62
C SER A 188 -19.11 -40.42 21.71
N ILE A 189 -17.91 -40.73 21.19
CA ILE A 189 -17.31 -42.07 21.30
C ILE A 189 -16.96 -42.35 22.76
N CYS A 190 -16.31 -41.42 23.45
CA CYS A 190 -15.98 -41.55 24.88
C CYS A 190 -17.22 -41.74 25.75
N ASP A 191 -18.29 -40.98 25.49
CA ASP A 191 -19.56 -41.08 26.22
C ASP A 191 -20.25 -42.43 25.98
N SER A 192 -20.14 -42.99 24.77
CA SER A 192 -20.65 -44.34 24.47
C SER A 192 -19.91 -45.46 25.18
N LEU A 193 -18.62 -45.23 25.50
CA LEU A 193 -17.77 -46.17 26.25
C LEU A 193 -18.04 -46.10 27.77
N ILE A 194 -18.62 -45.01 28.27
CA ILE A 194 -18.97 -44.83 29.67
C ILE A 194 -20.44 -45.21 29.86
N SER A 195 -20.70 -46.43 30.36
CA SER A 195 -22.08 -46.86 30.62
C SER A 195 -22.74 -46.02 31.73
N PRO A 196 -23.96 -45.49 31.54
CA PRO A 196 -24.56 -44.50 32.45
C PRO A 196 -25.00 -45.05 33.82
N LYS A 197 -24.87 -46.37 34.09
CA LYS A 197 -25.51 -47.01 35.26
C LYS A 197 -24.59 -47.37 36.42
N LYS A 198 -23.29 -47.13 36.33
CA LYS A 198 -22.36 -47.12 37.47
C LYS A 198 -21.04 -46.56 36.95
N ASN A 199 -20.37 -45.73 37.74
CA ASN A 199 -19.00 -45.26 37.48
C ASN A 199 -17.95 -46.39 37.54
N SER A 200 -18.32 -47.62 37.20
CA SER A 200 -17.44 -48.78 37.07
C SER A 200 -17.33 -49.11 35.60
N THR A 201 -16.27 -48.63 34.97
CA THR A 201 -15.81 -49.14 33.68
C THR A 201 -15.53 -50.64 33.81
N SER A 202 -16.03 -51.45 32.87
CA SER A 202 -15.72 -52.88 32.88
C SER A 202 -14.26 -53.06 32.45
N ALA A 203 -13.47 -53.78 33.24
CA ALA A 203 -12.05 -54.02 32.97
C ALA A 203 -11.83 -54.65 31.58
N ASN A 204 -12.75 -55.55 31.18
CA ASN A 204 -12.73 -56.24 29.90
C ASN A 204 -12.92 -55.27 28.72
N MET A 205 -13.73 -54.21 28.86
CA MET A 205 -13.86 -53.20 27.79
C MET A 205 -12.62 -52.34 27.66
N ILE A 206 -11.95 -52.01 28.77
CA ILE A 206 -10.68 -51.27 28.72
C ILE A 206 -9.61 -52.14 28.05
N GLU A 207 -9.55 -53.43 28.40
CA GLU A 207 -8.62 -54.38 27.79
C GLU A 207 -8.85 -54.54 26.28
N ASP A 208 -10.11 -54.71 25.84
CA ASP A 208 -10.46 -54.77 24.42
C ASP A 208 -10.14 -53.46 23.69
N VAL A 209 -10.39 -52.30 24.30
CA VAL A 209 -10.06 -50.99 23.72
C VAL A 209 -8.55 -50.81 23.58
N VAL A 210 -7.77 -51.26 24.57
CA VAL A 210 -6.30 -51.20 24.51
C VAL A 210 -5.76 -52.16 23.45
N LEU A 211 -6.32 -53.37 23.35
CA LEU A 211 -5.92 -54.36 22.35
C LEU A 211 -6.25 -53.89 20.93
N THR A 212 -7.46 -53.36 20.70
CA THR A 212 -7.86 -52.81 19.40
C THR A 212 -7.05 -51.55 19.05
N PHE A 213 -6.72 -50.70 20.03
CA PHE A 213 -5.82 -49.57 19.80
C PHE A 213 -4.39 -50.02 19.43
N MET A 214 -3.86 -51.04 20.10
CA MET A 214 -2.57 -51.66 19.75
C MET A 214 -2.58 -52.25 18.34
N GLU A 215 -3.67 -52.90 17.96
CA GLU A 215 -3.84 -53.45 16.61
C GLU A 215 -3.93 -52.33 15.55
N LEU A 216 -4.71 -51.28 15.79
CA LEU A 216 -4.83 -50.14 14.88
C LEU A 216 -3.53 -49.34 14.73
N THR A 217 -2.77 -49.19 15.81
CA THR A 217 -1.46 -48.50 15.77
C THR A 217 -0.40 -49.32 15.03
N SER A 218 -0.54 -50.65 14.96
CA SER A 218 0.36 -51.50 14.16
C SER A 218 0.19 -51.30 12.65
N ILE A 219 -1.03 -50.94 12.21
CA ILE A 219 -1.42 -50.75 10.80
C ILE A 219 -1.08 -49.32 10.30
N LEU A 220 -0.75 -48.39 11.20
CA LEU A 220 -0.51 -46.99 10.86
C LEU A 220 0.82 -46.79 10.07
N PRO A 221 0.88 -45.82 9.13
CA PRO A 221 2.13 -45.47 8.43
C PRO A 221 3.24 -45.02 9.39
N GLU A 222 4.49 -45.29 9.02
CA GLU A 222 5.64 -45.12 9.90
C GLU A 222 5.90 -43.63 10.26
N GLU A 223 5.52 -42.69 9.38
CA GLU A 223 5.60 -41.26 9.67
C GLU A 223 4.66 -40.84 10.81
N MET A 224 3.45 -41.43 10.86
CA MET A 224 2.48 -41.14 11.91
C MET A 224 2.86 -41.80 13.24
N LYS A 225 3.45 -43.00 13.21
CA LYS A 225 4.00 -43.66 14.41
C LYS A 225 5.11 -42.83 15.06
N GLN A 226 6.00 -42.23 14.27
CA GLN A 226 7.05 -41.34 14.79
C GLN A 226 6.47 -40.08 15.46
N CYS A 227 5.41 -39.50 14.89
CA CYS A 227 4.68 -38.39 15.49
C CYS A 227 4.04 -38.77 16.83
N LEU A 228 3.36 -39.92 16.90
CA LEU A 228 2.75 -40.43 18.14
C LEU A 228 3.81 -40.65 19.22
N VAL A 229 4.94 -41.29 18.90
CA VAL A 229 6.03 -41.52 19.83
C VAL A 229 6.63 -40.20 20.36
N GLN A 230 6.76 -39.17 19.51
CA GLN A 230 7.21 -37.84 19.92
C GLN A 230 6.21 -37.14 20.87
N THR A 231 4.90 -37.17 20.55
CA THR A 231 3.87 -36.58 21.41
C THR A 231 3.72 -37.30 22.74
N PHE A 232 3.77 -38.63 22.76
CA PHE A 232 3.72 -39.40 24.01
C PHE A 232 4.99 -39.21 24.84
N LYS A 233 6.19 -39.19 24.25
CA LYS A 233 7.43 -38.90 25.00
C LYS A 233 7.45 -37.50 25.61
N THR A 234 6.88 -36.50 24.92
CA THR A 234 6.81 -35.12 25.45
C THR A 234 5.72 -34.95 26.52
N GLN A 235 4.63 -35.74 26.49
CA GLN A 235 3.65 -35.80 27.58
C GLN A 235 4.13 -36.65 28.77
N ILE A 236 4.91 -37.72 28.55
CA ILE A 236 5.48 -38.56 29.62
C ILE A 236 6.39 -37.76 30.55
N ASN A 237 7.11 -36.78 30.00
CA ASN A 237 8.03 -35.95 30.78
C ASN A 237 7.34 -34.83 31.56
N LYS A 238 6.02 -34.61 31.41
CA LYS A 238 5.33 -33.47 32.05
C LYS A 238 4.39 -33.82 33.21
N ASP A 239 3.85 -35.03 33.35
CA ASP A 239 2.77 -35.22 34.36
C ASP A 239 2.60 -36.62 35.02
N TYR A 240 3.49 -37.59 34.81
CA TYR A 240 3.20 -38.96 35.29
C TYR A 240 3.47 -39.19 36.79
N GLN A 241 4.41 -38.46 37.39
CA GLN A 241 4.78 -38.68 38.80
C GLN A 241 3.64 -38.28 39.77
N THR A 242 2.79 -37.33 39.39
CA THR A 242 1.81 -36.71 40.30
C THR A 242 0.43 -37.39 40.29
N PHE A 243 0.11 -38.18 39.25
CA PHE A 243 -1.24 -38.70 39.05
C PHE A 243 -1.49 -40.11 39.60
N TYR A 244 -0.48 -40.99 39.63
CA TYR A 244 -0.62 -42.38 40.09
C TYR A 244 -0.33 -42.60 41.58
N ASP A 245 0.27 -41.62 42.28
CA ASP A 245 0.49 -41.63 43.74
C ASP A 245 -0.77 -41.31 44.56
N LYS A 246 -1.96 -41.59 44.01
CA LYS A 246 -3.19 -41.58 44.79
C LYS A 246 -3.32 -42.93 45.49
N LYS A 247 -3.59 -42.91 46.80
CA LYS A 247 -3.85 -44.08 47.68
C LYS A 247 -4.87 -45.11 47.17
N GLN A 248 -5.52 -44.84 46.04
CA GLN A 248 -6.56 -45.64 45.40
C GLN A 248 -6.00 -46.77 44.52
N PHE A 249 -4.71 -46.75 44.18
CA PHE A 249 -4.09 -47.72 43.25
C PHE A 249 -2.97 -48.58 43.85
N VAL A 250 -2.75 -48.52 45.17
CA VAL A 250 -1.83 -49.45 45.85
C VAL A 250 -2.55 -50.79 46.04
N LYS A 251 -1.96 -51.87 45.50
CA LYS A 251 -2.39 -53.25 45.75
C LYS A 251 -2.39 -53.53 47.25
N VAL A 252 -3.53 -53.96 47.78
CA VAL A 252 -3.63 -54.61 49.09
C VAL A 252 -2.92 -55.95 48.98
N SER A 253 -1.72 -56.04 49.54
CA SER A 253 -1.06 -57.31 49.86
C SER A 253 -0.89 -57.39 51.37
N GLU A 254 -1.97 -57.74 52.07
CA GLU A 254 -1.92 -58.28 53.42
C GLU A 254 -2.53 -59.68 53.39
N PHE A 255 -1.70 -60.69 53.15
CA PHE A 255 -1.98 -62.02 53.65
C PHE A 255 -1.52 -62.03 55.11
N GLY A 256 -2.48 -61.93 56.02
CA GLY A 256 -2.29 -62.33 57.41
C GLY A 256 -2.12 -63.84 57.47
N ASN A 257 -0.97 -64.31 57.95
CA ASN A 257 -0.82 -65.66 58.47
C ASN A 257 -0.92 -65.59 59.99
N SER A 258 -2.03 -66.10 60.50
CA SER A 258 -2.26 -66.46 61.89
C SER A 258 -1.86 -67.92 62.12
N THR A 259 -0.83 -68.15 62.94
CA THR A 259 -0.55 -69.33 63.80
C THR A 259 0.83 -69.05 64.43
N LEU A 260 1.05 -68.97 65.74
CA LEU A 260 0.46 -69.54 66.96
C LEU A 260 0.43 -68.48 68.08
#